data_AF-A0A151IF00-F1
#
_entry.id   AF-A0A151IF00-F1
#
_cell.length_a   1.000
_cell.length_b   1.000
_cell.length_c   1.000
_cell.angle_alpha   90.00
_cell.angle_beta   90.00
_cell.angle_gamma   90.00
#
_symmetry.space_group_name_H-M   'P 1'
#
loop_
_entity.id
_entity.type
_entity.pdbx_description
1 polymer ?
#
loop_
_entity_poly.entity_id
_entity_poly.type
_entity_poly.pdbx_seq_one_letter_code
_entity_poly.pdbx_strand_id
1 'polypeptide(L)'
;FIWNEKAIYLMLEEYKKRVDRFRNPKNKKKQLWQEICNEMAKYGYKVEADAIDKKFRNMKSRYLVIKDNNDKKKTTGTGRISWTYFDIMSEIFFDDKTVNPNVVMASTVSLNNDDNNDNNNDNNKKTEKIVRNISSPNVSDQENENFSQCSSSTSSSSTNILKKRRTIGKRKTPINSYRKKCIEVEEERNNDLKRLIEAVENNNAIQKQKLEVLRQYLSSQEKS
;
A
#
# COMPACT_ATOMS: atom_id res chain seq x y z
N PHE A 1 27.85 5.30 11.71
CA PHE A 1 27.79 3.82 11.70
C PHE A 1 27.68 3.31 10.26
N ILE A 2 28.34 2.20 9.92
CA ILE A 2 28.28 1.57 8.59
C ILE A 2 27.45 0.30 8.70
N TRP A 3 26.41 0.19 7.87
CA TRP A 3 25.49 -0.95 7.88
C TRP A 3 26.05 -2.14 7.10
N ASN A 4 26.74 -3.04 7.81
CA ASN A 4 27.11 -4.36 7.27
C ASN A 4 25.89 -5.31 7.29
N GLU A 5 25.89 -6.33 6.43
CA GLU A 5 24.84 -7.35 6.29
C GLU A 5 24.52 -8.05 7.60
N LYS A 6 25.55 -8.49 8.36
CA LYS A 6 25.38 -9.09 9.69
C LYS A 6 24.63 -8.17 10.68
N ALA A 7 24.93 -6.86 10.65
CA ALA A 7 24.27 -5.88 11.50
C ALA A 7 22.81 -5.62 11.06
N ILE A 8 22.52 -5.74 9.76
CA ILE A 8 21.16 -5.64 9.23
C ILE A 8 20.35 -6.88 9.62
N TYR A 9 20.89 -8.09 9.48
CA TYR A 9 20.20 -9.31 9.91
C TYR A 9 19.90 -9.29 11.42
N LEU A 10 20.89 -8.95 12.26
CA LEU A 10 20.70 -8.82 13.71
C LEU A 10 19.58 -7.81 14.06
N MET A 11 19.57 -6.64 13.41
CA MET A 11 18.52 -5.63 13.59
C MET A 11 17.11 -6.19 13.25
N LEU A 12 16.99 -6.93 12.15
CA LEU A 12 15.71 -7.52 11.72
C LEU A 12 15.26 -8.66 12.62
N GLU A 13 16.19 -9.48 13.11
CA GLU A 13 15.89 -10.57 14.03
C GLU A 13 15.43 -10.05 15.40
N GLU A 14 16.13 -9.05 15.96
CA GLU A 14 15.73 -8.40 17.21
C GLU A 14 14.41 -7.60 17.08
N TYR A 15 14.11 -7.09 15.88
CA TYR A 15 12.78 -6.55 15.57
C TYR A 15 11.71 -7.66 15.54
N LYS A 16 11.97 -8.76 14.82
CA LYS A 16 11.07 -9.92 14.71
C LYS A 16 10.64 -10.44 16.08
N LYS A 17 11.60 -10.63 17.00
CA LYS A 17 11.36 -11.02 18.41
C LYS A 17 10.43 -10.09 19.20
N ARG A 18 10.21 -8.85 18.73
CA ARG A 18 9.42 -7.81 19.40
C ARG A 18 8.22 -7.31 18.56
N VAL A 19 7.90 -7.96 17.44
CA VAL A 19 6.87 -7.53 16.47
C VAL A 19 5.52 -7.22 17.13
N ASP A 20 5.02 -8.08 18.02
CA ASP A 20 3.70 -7.87 18.64
C ASP A 20 3.68 -6.67 19.58
N ARG A 21 4.81 -6.36 20.22
CA ARG A 21 4.97 -5.15 21.01
C ARG A 21 5.03 -3.89 20.14
N PHE A 22 5.59 -3.95 18.93
CA PHE A 22 5.53 -2.86 17.96
C PHE A 22 4.14 -2.65 17.35
N ARG A 23 3.35 -3.73 17.21
CA ARG A 23 1.95 -3.71 16.74
C ARG A 23 1.01 -3.12 17.79
N ASN A 24 1.23 -3.40 19.07
CA ASN A 24 0.40 -2.89 20.18
C ASN A 24 0.60 -1.38 20.40
N PRO A 25 -0.44 -0.54 20.24
CA PRO A 25 -0.33 0.93 20.35
C PRO A 25 -0.04 1.44 21.78
N LYS A 26 -0.21 0.61 22.82
CA LYS A 26 0.10 0.98 24.21
C LYS A 26 1.61 1.08 24.46
N ASN A 27 2.45 0.46 23.63
CA ASN A 27 3.90 0.46 23.80
C ASN A 27 4.56 1.70 23.17
N LYS A 28 5.48 2.33 23.91
CA LYS A 28 6.26 3.46 23.40
C LYS A 28 7.32 2.96 22.40
N LYS A 29 7.11 3.16 21.11
CA LYS A 29 8.03 2.74 20.03
C LYS A 29 9.48 3.21 20.23
N LYS A 30 9.70 4.38 20.85
CA LYS A 30 11.05 4.86 21.21
C LYS A 30 11.77 3.91 22.18
N GLN A 31 11.06 3.30 23.14
CA GLN A 31 11.65 2.32 24.07
C GLN A 31 11.98 1.01 23.36
N LEU A 32 11.10 0.51 22.47
CA LEU A 32 11.39 -0.66 21.63
C LEU A 32 12.70 -0.49 20.84
N TRP A 33 12.91 0.68 20.21
CA TRP A 33 14.12 0.94 19.44
C TRP A 33 15.37 1.06 20.32
N GLN A 34 15.24 1.56 21.54
CA GLN A 34 16.31 1.59 22.53
C GLN A 34 16.68 0.17 23.04
N GLU A 35 15.72 -0.74 23.18
CA GLU A 35 16.03 -2.15 23.48
C GLU A 35 16.82 -2.80 22.35
N ILE A 36 16.43 -2.62 21.09
CA ILE A 36 17.16 -3.16 19.93
C ILE A 36 18.56 -2.53 19.84
N CYS A 37 18.69 -1.23 20.12
CA CYS A 37 19.98 -0.54 20.26
C CYS A 37 20.88 -1.21 21.31
N ASN A 38 20.34 -1.51 22.49
CA ASN A 38 21.08 -2.17 23.56
C ASN A 38 21.50 -3.60 23.19
N GLU A 39 20.63 -4.37 22.53
CA GLU A 39 21.00 -5.69 22.01
C GLU A 39 22.11 -5.60 20.96
N MET A 40 21.98 -4.72 19.96
CA MET A 40 23.02 -4.49 18.94
C MET A 40 24.38 -4.08 19.56
N ALA A 41 24.36 -3.30 20.64
CA ALA A 41 25.57 -2.89 21.36
C ALA A 41 26.32 -4.08 22.00
N LYS A 42 25.62 -5.13 22.47
CA LYS A 42 26.25 -6.36 23.00
C LYS A 42 27.10 -7.09 21.95
N TYR A 43 26.69 -7.02 20.67
CA TYR A 43 27.44 -7.57 19.53
C TYR A 43 28.50 -6.57 18.99
N GLY A 44 28.81 -5.50 19.72
CA GLY A 44 29.82 -4.50 19.36
C GLY A 44 29.34 -3.42 18.39
N TYR A 45 28.07 -3.42 17.97
CA TYR A 45 27.54 -2.42 17.04
C TYR A 45 27.12 -1.14 17.76
N LYS A 46 27.95 -0.10 17.69
CA LYS A 46 27.65 1.24 18.20
C LYS A 46 26.73 1.97 17.21
N VAL A 47 25.41 1.85 17.41
CA VAL A 47 24.35 2.48 16.62
C VAL A 47 23.41 3.22 17.57
N GLU A 48 22.84 4.35 17.13
CA GLU A 48 21.77 5.05 17.86
C GLU A 48 20.40 4.49 17.48
N ALA A 49 19.47 4.40 18.44
CA ALA A 49 18.11 3.91 18.24
C ALA A 49 17.36 4.61 17.08
N ASP A 50 17.52 5.94 16.93
CA ASP A 50 16.88 6.71 15.87
C ASP A 50 17.46 6.38 14.48
N ALA A 51 18.75 6.00 14.41
CA ALA A 51 19.37 5.49 13.20
C ALA A 51 18.89 4.07 12.85
N ILE A 52 18.61 3.23 13.86
CA ILE A 52 18.00 1.91 13.70
C ILE A 52 16.57 2.04 13.15
N ASP A 53 15.73 2.87 13.77
CA ASP A 53 14.36 3.14 13.30
C ASP A 53 14.35 3.68 11.86
N LYS A 54 15.20 4.67 11.55
CA LYS A 54 15.33 5.22 10.19
C LYS A 54 15.77 4.16 9.19
N LYS A 55 16.72 3.29 9.55
CA LYS A 55 17.16 2.17 8.70
C LYS A 55 16.03 1.18 8.46
N PHE A 56 15.32 0.79 9.51
CA PHE A 56 14.21 -0.15 9.43
C PHE A 56 13.05 0.42 8.58
N ARG A 57 12.66 1.68 8.79
CA ARG A 57 11.64 2.37 7.97
C ARG A 57 12.00 2.35 6.48
N ASN A 58 13.24 2.67 6.13
CA ASN A 58 13.72 2.59 4.74
C ASN A 58 13.65 1.17 4.17
N MET A 59 13.96 0.16 4.98
CA MET A 59 13.84 -1.25 4.57
C MET A 59 12.38 -1.70 4.44
N LYS A 60 11.46 -1.27 5.31
CA LYS A 60 10.01 -1.51 5.14
C LYS A 60 9.51 -0.87 3.84
N SER A 61 9.88 0.37 3.54
CA SER A 61 9.51 1.02 2.27
C SER A 61 10.02 0.24 1.05
N ARG A 62 11.28 -0.22 1.07
CA ARG A 62 11.82 -1.06 -0.02
C ARG A 62 11.09 -2.41 -0.13
N TYR A 63 10.79 -3.06 0.99
CA TYR A 63 10.01 -4.30 1.01
C TYR A 63 8.65 -4.11 0.35
N LEU A 64 7.90 -3.06 0.71
CA LEU A 64 6.58 -2.77 0.15
C LEU A 64 6.64 -2.55 -1.38
N VAL A 65 7.61 -1.78 -1.87
CA VAL A 65 7.82 -1.57 -3.32
C VAL A 65 8.16 -2.88 -4.04
N ILE A 66 8.99 -3.74 -3.44
CA ILE A 66 9.33 -5.04 -4.05
C ILE A 66 8.13 -6.00 -4.03
N LYS A 67 7.35 -6.01 -2.94
CA LYS A 67 6.13 -6.81 -2.81
C LYS A 67 5.09 -6.40 -3.87
N ASP A 68 4.76 -5.11 -3.95
CA ASP A 68 3.82 -4.55 -4.94
C ASP A 68 4.24 -4.85 -6.38
N ASN A 69 5.53 -4.65 -6.73
CA ASN A 69 6.06 -5.02 -8.03
C ASN A 69 5.95 -6.54 -8.29
N ASN A 70 6.24 -7.39 -7.30
CA ASN A 70 6.16 -8.84 -7.44
C ASN A 70 4.72 -9.33 -7.56
N ASP A 71 3.77 -8.71 -6.86
CA ASP A 71 2.34 -9.03 -6.97
C ASP A 71 1.77 -8.59 -8.33
N LYS A 72 2.16 -7.41 -8.84
CA LYS A 72 1.84 -6.96 -10.23
C LYS A 72 2.49 -7.79 -11.32
N LYS A 73 3.64 -8.41 -11.04
CA LYS A 73 4.35 -9.26 -12.00
C LYS A 73 3.75 -10.66 -12.16
N LYS A 74 3.02 -11.16 -11.15
CA LYS A 74 2.26 -12.43 -11.25
C LYS A 74 1.24 -12.42 -12.39
N THR A 75 0.67 -11.26 -12.75
CA THR A 75 -0.30 -11.13 -13.84
C THR A 75 0.32 -10.81 -15.20
N THR A 76 1.57 -10.35 -15.24
CA THR A 76 2.24 -9.84 -16.45
C THR A 76 3.46 -10.68 -16.89
N GLY A 77 3.69 -11.83 -16.26
CA GLY A 77 4.71 -12.82 -16.66
C GLY A 77 6.18 -12.37 -16.53
N THR A 78 6.44 -11.14 -16.08
CA THR A 78 7.80 -10.58 -15.99
C THR A 78 8.54 -11.07 -14.74
N GLY A 79 9.84 -11.38 -14.87
CA GLY A 79 10.66 -11.96 -13.79
C GLY A 79 10.63 -11.23 -12.44
N ARG A 80 10.52 -12.00 -11.36
CA ARG A 80 10.40 -11.55 -9.95
C ARG A 80 11.64 -10.77 -9.51
N ILE A 81 11.45 -9.69 -8.75
CA ILE A 81 12.53 -8.95 -8.10
C ILE A 81 12.95 -9.70 -6.84
N SER A 82 14.20 -10.15 -6.78
CA SER A 82 14.84 -10.73 -5.60
C SER A 82 15.51 -9.65 -4.74
N TRP A 83 15.57 -9.90 -3.43
CA TRP A 83 16.29 -9.05 -2.47
C TRP A 83 16.63 -9.87 -1.22
N THR A 84 17.88 -9.80 -0.75
CA THR A 84 18.41 -10.67 0.32
C THR A 84 17.63 -10.60 1.64
N TYR A 85 17.02 -9.46 1.95
CA TYR A 85 16.20 -9.27 3.15
C TYR A 85 14.69 -9.41 2.88
N PHE A 86 14.27 -9.90 1.71
CA PHE A 86 12.85 -10.03 1.37
C PHE A 86 12.15 -11.06 2.26
N ASP A 87 12.75 -12.23 2.47
CA ASP A 87 12.07 -13.36 3.13
C ASP A 87 11.84 -13.06 4.62
N ILE A 88 12.87 -12.61 5.35
CA ILE A 88 12.75 -12.16 6.74
C ILE A 88 11.78 -10.97 6.91
N MET A 89 11.72 -10.04 5.95
CA MET A 89 10.70 -8.98 5.97
C MET A 89 9.31 -9.51 5.67
N SER A 90 9.18 -10.50 4.79
CA SER A 90 7.88 -11.11 4.48
C SER A 90 7.31 -11.86 5.67
N GLU A 91 8.16 -12.50 6.48
CA GLU A 91 7.79 -13.15 7.73
C GLU A 91 7.34 -12.13 8.80
N ILE A 92 8.13 -11.05 9.00
CA ILE A 92 7.78 -9.94 9.91
C ILE A 92 6.41 -9.31 9.60
N PHE A 93 6.08 -9.19 8.31
CA PHE A 93 4.83 -8.58 7.84
C PHE A 93 3.76 -9.60 7.42
N PHE A 94 3.94 -10.90 7.63
CA PHE A 94 2.99 -11.93 7.21
C PHE A 94 1.58 -11.67 7.79
N ASP A 95 1.49 -11.56 9.12
CA ASP A 95 0.24 -11.23 9.84
C ASP A 95 -0.07 -9.71 9.90
N ASP A 96 0.75 -8.85 9.29
CA ASP A 96 0.48 -7.41 9.30
C ASP A 96 -0.67 -7.09 8.33
N LYS A 97 -1.89 -6.99 8.88
CA LYS A 97 -3.13 -6.64 8.15
C LYS A 97 -3.02 -5.33 7.37
N THR A 98 -2.10 -4.43 7.71
CA THR A 98 -1.86 -3.18 6.95
C THR A 98 -1.05 -3.40 5.67
N VAL A 99 -0.39 -4.57 5.55
CA VAL A 99 0.45 -4.98 4.41
C VAL A 99 -0.21 -6.10 3.60
N ASN A 100 -0.96 -6.99 4.28
CA ASN A 100 -1.65 -8.14 3.71
C ASN A 100 -3.17 -8.11 4.02
N PRO A 101 -3.96 -7.26 3.34
CA PRO A 101 -5.40 -7.17 3.58
C PRO A 101 -6.17 -8.45 3.20
N ASN A 102 -5.62 -9.26 2.29
CA ASN A 102 -6.31 -10.42 1.70
C ASN A 102 -6.48 -11.63 2.65
N VAL A 103 -5.83 -11.64 3.81
CA VAL A 103 -5.85 -12.80 4.74
C VAL A 103 -7.23 -13.02 5.38
N VAL A 104 -8.11 -12.01 5.39
CA VAL A 104 -9.39 -12.05 6.12
C VAL A 104 -10.55 -12.67 5.32
N MET A 105 -10.49 -12.71 3.97
CA MET A 105 -11.63 -13.16 3.16
C MET A 105 -11.90 -14.68 3.19
N ALA A 106 -11.02 -15.48 3.77
CA ALA A 106 -11.20 -16.94 3.87
C ALA A 106 -12.07 -17.39 5.07
N SER A 107 -12.42 -16.49 6.00
CA SER A 107 -13.02 -16.85 7.29
C SER A 107 -14.52 -16.53 7.44
N THR A 108 -15.23 -16.21 6.35
CA THR A 108 -16.66 -15.82 6.40
C THR A 108 -17.59 -16.80 5.66
N VAL A 109 -17.18 -18.05 5.46
CA VAL A 109 -18.05 -19.13 4.97
C VAL A 109 -18.27 -20.15 6.10
N SER A 110 -19.54 -20.43 6.42
CA SER A 110 -20.09 -21.09 7.65
C SER A 110 -20.41 -20.06 8.75
N LEU A 111 -21.62 -19.96 9.32
CA LEU A 111 -22.93 -20.64 9.15
C LEU A 111 -24.00 -19.52 8.97
N ASN A 112 -25.21 -19.71 8.46
CA ASN A 112 -26.31 -20.50 9.05
C ASN A 112 -27.32 -20.90 7.97
N ASN A 113 -27.71 -22.18 7.95
CA ASN A 113 -29.12 -22.51 7.73
C ASN A 113 -29.79 -22.39 9.10
N ASP A 114 -30.95 -21.74 9.16
CA ASP A 114 -32.02 -22.10 10.09
C ASP A 114 -33.31 -21.46 9.59
N ASP A 115 -34.28 -22.31 9.23
CA ASP A 115 -35.69 -21.90 9.16
C ASP A 115 -36.16 -21.52 10.57
N ASN A 116 -36.90 -20.43 10.69
CA ASN A 116 -38.24 -20.53 11.29
C ASN A 116 -39.09 -19.27 11.09
N ASN A 117 -40.37 -19.54 10.89
CA ASN A 117 -41.46 -18.59 10.76
C ASN A 117 -41.87 -18.03 12.12
N ASP A 118 -41.95 -16.71 12.28
CA ASP A 118 -42.97 -16.11 13.14
C ASP A 118 -43.36 -14.69 12.71
N ASN A 119 -44.66 -14.40 12.82
CA ASN A 119 -45.23 -13.08 12.58
C ASN A 119 -45.37 -12.36 13.91
N ASN A 120 -44.85 -11.13 14.04
CA ASN A 120 -45.64 -10.07 14.68
C ASN A 120 -45.14 -8.65 14.37
N ASN A 121 -46.10 -7.73 14.45
CA ASN A 121 -46.03 -6.33 14.05
C ASN A 121 -45.68 -5.44 15.25
N ASP A 122 -44.64 -4.59 15.17
CA ASP A 122 -44.75 -3.22 15.70
C ASP A 122 -43.68 -2.22 15.22
N ASN A 123 -43.93 -0.94 15.54
CA ASN A 123 -43.40 0.23 14.84
C ASN A 123 -42.13 0.88 15.44
N ASN A 124 -41.42 1.62 14.56
CA ASN A 124 -40.61 2.82 14.88
C ASN A 124 -39.33 2.69 15.73
N LYS A 125 -38.14 2.76 15.08
CA LYS A 125 -37.27 3.98 15.07
C LYS A 125 -35.92 3.82 14.34
N LYS A 126 -35.60 4.85 13.54
CA LYS A 126 -34.26 5.40 13.18
C LYS A 126 -33.16 4.44 12.72
N THR A 127 -32.91 4.47 11.41
CA THR A 127 -31.65 4.09 10.79
C THR A 127 -30.58 5.19 10.97
N GLU A 128 -29.43 4.89 11.57
CA GLU A 128 -28.27 5.78 11.56
C GLU A 128 -27.20 5.28 10.59
N LYS A 129 -27.07 5.98 9.45
CA LYS A 129 -25.97 5.80 8.49
C LYS A 129 -24.74 6.58 8.97
N ILE A 130 -23.73 5.89 9.50
CA ILE A 130 -22.45 6.53 9.84
C ILE A 130 -21.62 6.72 8.56
N VAL A 131 -21.86 7.83 7.87
CA VAL A 131 -20.95 8.37 6.85
C VAL A 131 -20.06 9.41 7.52
N ARG A 132 -18.76 9.14 7.65
CA ARG A 132 -17.80 10.11 8.19
C ARG A 132 -17.15 10.91 7.05
N ASN A 133 -17.71 12.08 6.76
CA ASN A 133 -17.02 13.12 6.00
C ASN A 133 -15.75 13.56 6.75
N ILE A 134 -14.65 13.74 6.02
CA ILE A 134 -13.43 14.38 6.52
C ILE A 134 -13.37 15.78 5.90
N SER A 135 -13.67 16.80 6.71
CA SER A 135 -13.38 18.19 6.36
C SER A 135 -11.99 18.57 6.87
N SER A 136 -11.14 19.08 5.97
CA SER A 136 -9.84 19.64 6.31
C SER A 136 -9.99 20.93 7.12
N PRO A 137 -9.25 21.13 8.23
CA PRO A 137 -9.12 22.44 8.86
C PRO A 137 -8.13 23.29 8.05
N ASN A 138 -8.58 24.48 7.63
CA ASN A 138 -7.73 25.56 7.17
C ASN A 138 -7.59 26.55 8.34
N VAL A 139 -6.37 26.80 8.81
CA VAL A 139 -6.07 27.84 9.82
C VAL A 139 -4.78 28.55 9.42
N SER A 140 -4.92 29.81 9.04
CA SER A 140 -3.83 30.79 9.10
C SER A 140 -3.72 31.28 10.55
N ASP A 141 -2.51 31.46 11.06
CA ASP A 141 -1.98 32.82 11.26
C ASP A 141 -0.58 32.85 11.93
N GLN A 142 0.27 33.72 11.37
CA GLN A 142 1.25 34.59 12.05
C GLN A 142 2.22 33.99 13.09
N GLU A 143 3.44 33.70 12.65
CA GLU A 143 4.61 33.64 13.55
C GLU A 143 5.32 35.00 13.57
N ASN A 144 5.56 35.52 14.78
CA ASN A 144 6.19 36.82 15.03
C ASN A 144 7.58 36.56 15.63
N GLU A 145 8.64 36.95 14.90
CA GLU A 145 10.04 36.67 15.23
C GLU A 145 10.59 37.66 16.28
N ASN A 146 11.17 37.13 17.37
CA ASN A 146 12.28 37.74 18.13
C ASN A 146 12.68 36.86 19.34
N PHE A 147 13.94 36.37 19.39
CA PHE A 147 14.96 36.93 20.30
C PHE A 147 16.37 36.33 20.10
N SER A 148 17.29 37.18 19.65
CA SER A 148 18.72 37.29 20.01
C SER A 148 19.63 36.05 20.19
N GLN A 149 20.72 36.03 19.41
CA GLN A 149 22.05 35.67 19.91
C GLN A 149 23.13 36.55 19.23
N CYS A 150 24.20 36.93 19.94
CA CYS A 150 25.05 38.08 19.59
C CYS A 150 26.54 37.77 19.31
N SER A 151 27.18 38.70 18.59
CA SER A 151 28.64 39.01 18.52
C SER A 151 29.62 37.87 18.21
N SER A 152 30.39 37.93 17.12
CA SER A 152 31.44 38.96 16.97
C SER A 152 31.97 39.10 15.52
N SER A 153 32.28 40.35 15.15
CA SER A 153 33.44 40.87 14.38
C SER A 153 34.24 39.88 13.51
N THR A 154 34.59 40.10 12.23
CA THR A 154 34.69 41.32 11.38
C THR A 154 34.85 40.85 9.90
N SER A 155 34.99 41.63 8.81
CA SER A 155 35.11 43.09 8.52
C SER A 155 34.80 43.38 7.02
N SER A 156 34.54 44.65 6.69
CA SER A 156 34.81 45.35 5.41
C SER A 156 34.66 44.65 4.05
N SER A 157 33.68 45.08 3.25
CA SER A 157 33.91 45.78 1.95
C SER A 157 32.61 46.03 1.17
N SER A 158 32.36 47.29 0.83
CA SER A 158 31.24 47.70 -0.04
C SER A 158 31.57 47.47 -1.51
N THR A 159 30.85 46.59 -2.21
CA THR A 159 30.74 46.63 -3.67
C THR A 159 29.29 46.44 -4.12
N ASN A 160 28.77 47.40 -4.88
CA ASN A 160 27.43 47.34 -5.46
C ASN A 160 27.45 46.38 -6.67
N ILE A 161 27.12 45.11 -6.44
CA ILE A 161 26.93 44.14 -7.53
C ILE A 161 25.43 43.88 -7.73
N LEU A 162 24.98 44.26 -8.93
CA LEU A 162 23.63 44.13 -9.47
C LEU A 162 23.01 42.76 -9.15
N LYS A 163 21.96 42.73 -8.31
CA LYS A 163 21.25 41.50 -7.91
C LYS A 163 20.53 40.87 -9.11
N LYS A 164 21.25 40.09 -9.91
CA LYS A 164 20.70 39.19 -10.93
C LYS A 164 19.87 38.12 -10.24
N ARG A 165 18.60 38.41 -9.96
CA ARG A 165 17.63 37.49 -9.34
C ARG A 165 17.62 36.21 -10.17
N ARG A 166 18.25 35.14 -9.65
CA ARG A 166 18.04 33.79 -10.18
C ARG A 166 16.59 33.47 -9.90
N THR A 167 15.75 33.55 -10.93
CA THR A 167 14.40 33.02 -10.86
C THR A 167 14.52 31.55 -10.52
N ILE A 168 14.03 31.17 -9.34
CA ILE A 168 13.74 29.77 -9.05
C ILE A 168 12.60 29.41 -10.00
N GLY A 169 13.00 28.86 -11.15
CA GLY A 169 12.07 28.35 -12.13
C GLY A 169 11.22 27.31 -11.43
N LYS A 170 9.90 27.53 -11.43
CA LYS A 170 8.91 26.52 -11.02
C LYS A 170 9.10 25.32 -11.93
N ARG A 171 9.95 24.37 -11.53
CA ARG A 171 10.09 23.08 -12.21
C ARG A 171 8.76 22.36 -12.06
N LYS A 172 7.87 22.52 -13.05
CA LYS A 172 6.73 21.64 -13.26
C LYS A 172 7.31 20.24 -13.49
N THR A 173 7.45 19.46 -12.43
CA THR A 173 7.82 18.05 -12.56
C THR A 173 6.72 17.33 -13.35
N PRO A 174 7.06 16.49 -14.33
CA PRO A 174 6.06 15.83 -15.17
C PRO A 174 5.41 14.66 -14.42
N ILE A 175 4.56 14.97 -13.44
CA ILE A 175 3.71 14.02 -12.72
C ILE A 175 2.69 13.33 -13.66
N ASN A 176 2.58 13.82 -14.90
CA ASN A 176 1.57 13.44 -15.88
C ASN A 176 1.95 12.20 -16.74
N SER A 177 3.23 11.91 -16.95
CA SER A 177 3.64 10.81 -17.85
C SER A 177 3.30 9.43 -17.29
N TYR A 178 3.64 9.17 -16.03
CA TYR A 178 3.34 7.91 -15.37
C TYR A 178 1.83 7.71 -15.16
N ARG A 179 1.11 8.76 -14.76
CA ARG A 179 -0.36 8.70 -14.61
C ARG A 179 -1.04 8.42 -15.96
N LYS A 180 -0.61 9.09 -17.04
CA LYS A 180 -1.12 8.81 -18.40
C LYS A 180 -0.88 7.36 -18.79
N LYS A 181 0.36 6.86 -18.63
CA LYS A 181 0.69 5.47 -19.00
C LYS A 181 -0.04 4.42 -18.16
N CYS A 182 -0.34 4.68 -16.89
CA CYS A 182 -1.19 3.82 -16.08
C CYS A 182 -2.65 3.81 -16.55
N ILE A 183 -3.19 4.95 -16.99
CA ILE A 183 -4.55 5.04 -17.54
C ILE A 183 -4.63 4.29 -18.89
N GLU A 184 -3.66 4.51 -19.77
CA GLU A 184 -3.56 3.90 -21.11
C GLU A 184 -3.52 2.36 -21.04
N VAL A 185 -2.76 1.79 -20.11
CA VAL A 185 -2.71 0.33 -19.86
C VAL A 185 -4.03 -0.21 -19.28
N GLU A 186 -4.73 0.56 -18.44
CA GLU A 186 -6.04 0.14 -17.92
C GLU A 186 -7.14 0.27 -19.00
N GLU A 187 -7.06 1.26 -19.89
CA GLU A 187 -7.94 1.41 -21.05
C GLU A 187 -7.76 0.25 -22.05
N GLU A 188 -6.52 -0.12 -22.37
CA GLU A 188 -6.17 -1.28 -23.20
C GLU A 188 -6.78 -2.57 -22.61
N ARG A 189 -6.53 -2.83 -21.31
CA ARG A 189 -7.11 -3.98 -20.59
C ARG A 189 -8.65 -3.98 -20.62
N ASN A 190 -9.29 -2.83 -20.46
CA ASN A 190 -10.75 -2.72 -20.54
C ASN A 190 -11.29 -3.01 -21.95
N ASN A 191 -10.53 -2.68 -23.00
CA ASN A 191 -10.91 -3.01 -24.37
C ASN A 191 -10.75 -4.51 -24.67
N ASP A 192 -9.69 -5.14 -24.19
CA ASP A 192 -9.53 -6.61 -24.26
C ASP A 192 -10.66 -7.36 -23.54
N LEU A 193 -11.08 -6.87 -22.36
CA LEU A 193 -12.22 -7.44 -21.63
C LEU A 193 -13.53 -7.32 -22.41
N LYS A 194 -13.82 -6.17 -23.05
CA LYS A 194 -14.99 -6.01 -23.92
C LYS A 194 -14.97 -7.00 -25.09
N ARG A 195 -13.82 -7.14 -25.74
CA ARG A 195 -13.62 -8.07 -26.86
C ARG A 195 -13.80 -9.53 -26.45
N LEU A 196 -13.38 -9.89 -25.22
CA LEU A 196 -13.61 -11.22 -24.67
C LEU A 196 -15.10 -11.47 -24.36
N ILE A 197 -15.81 -10.49 -23.79
CA ILE A 197 -17.25 -10.56 -23.55
C ILE A 197 -18.00 -10.78 -24.88
N GLU A 198 -17.72 -9.95 -25.89
CA GLU A 198 -18.30 -10.07 -27.22
C GLU A 198 -18.01 -11.45 -27.87
N ALA A 199 -16.80 -11.98 -27.72
CA ALA A 199 -16.46 -13.32 -28.21
C ALA A 199 -17.24 -14.44 -27.49
N VAL A 200 -17.47 -14.31 -26.19
CA VAL A 200 -18.29 -15.25 -25.40
C VAL A 200 -19.77 -15.15 -25.77
N GLU A 201 -20.30 -13.93 -25.93
CA GLU A 201 -21.69 -13.70 -26.36
C GLU A 201 -21.96 -14.27 -27.75
N ASN A 202 -21.05 -14.05 -28.70
CA ASN A 202 -21.11 -14.64 -30.04
C ASN A 202 -21.05 -16.17 -30.01
N ASN A 203 -20.17 -16.76 -29.18
CA ASN A 203 -20.12 -18.21 -29.01
C ASN A 203 -21.44 -18.76 -28.45
N ASN A 204 -21.99 -18.12 -27.42
CA ASN A 204 -23.27 -18.48 -26.82
C ASN A 204 -24.44 -18.32 -27.80
N ALA A 205 -24.41 -17.33 -28.69
CA ALA A 205 -25.41 -17.16 -29.75
C ALA A 205 -25.35 -18.32 -30.77
N ILE A 206 -24.15 -18.72 -31.20
CA ILE A 206 -23.94 -19.88 -32.08
C ILE A 206 -24.42 -21.17 -31.41
N GLN A 207 -24.15 -21.36 -30.11
CA GLN A 207 -24.66 -22.51 -29.35
C GLN A 207 -26.20 -22.54 -29.33
N LYS A 208 -26.86 -21.40 -29.07
CA LYS A 208 -28.32 -21.29 -29.11
C LYS A 208 -28.90 -21.64 -30.50
N GLN A 209 -28.30 -21.12 -31.57
CA GLN A 209 -28.71 -21.45 -32.95
C GLN A 209 -28.54 -22.95 -33.25
N LYS A 210 -27.43 -23.56 -32.82
CA LYS A 210 -27.19 -25.01 -32.99
C LYS A 210 -28.23 -25.86 -32.24
N LEU A 211 -28.60 -25.45 -31.02
CA LEU A 211 -29.64 -26.12 -30.23
C LEU A 211 -31.03 -26.00 -30.88
N GLU A 212 -31.34 -24.85 -31.49
CA GLU A 212 -32.60 -24.63 -32.21
C GLU A 212 -32.72 -25.52 -33.45
N VAL A 213 -31.67 -25.59 -34.28
CA VAL A 213 -31.63 -26.50 -35.44
C VAL A 213 -31.80 -27.97 -35.01
N LEU A 214 -31.18 -28.36 -33.89
CA LEU A 214 -31.35 -29.71 -33.35
C LEU A 214 -32.79 -29.99 -32.89
N ARG A 215 -33.45 -29.03 -32.23
CA ARG A 215 -34.87 -29.13 -31.85
C ARG A 215 -35.77 -29.30 -33.07
N GLN A 216 -35.56 -28.49 -34.11
CA GLN A 216 -36.35 -28.56 -35.36
C GLN A 216 -36.16 -29.91 -36.08
N TYR A 217 -34.94 -30.44 -36.09
CA TYR A 217 -34.66 -31.77 -36.64
C TYR A 217 -35.40 -32.88 -35.89
N LEU A 218 -35.29 -32.91 -34.55
CA LEU A 218 -36.00 -33.88 -33.71
C LEU A 218 -37.52 -33.81 -33.91
N SER A 219 -38.10 -32.61 -33.88
CA SER A 219 -39.54 -32.40 -34.12
C SER A 219 -40.01 -32.73 -35.55
N SER A 220 -39.10 -32.95 -36.49
CA SER A 220 -39.39 -33.44 -37.85
C SER A 220 -39.37 -34.96 -37.92
N GLN A 221 -38.47 -35.62 -37.16
CA GLN A 221 -38.43 -37.08 -37.03
C GLN A 221 -39.65 -37.64 -36.30
N GLU A 222 -40.17 -36.94 -35.28
CA GLU A 222 -41.39 -37.33 -34.54
C GLU A 222 -42.70 -37.24 -35.36
N LYS A 223 -42.64 -36.76 -36.62
CA LYS A 223 -43.80 -36.54 -37.51
C LYS A 223 -43.79 -37.43 -38.76
N SER A 224 -42.81 -38.31 -38.91
CA SER A 224 -42.72 -39.33 -39.98
C SER A 224 -43.02 -40.71 -39.43
#